data_AF-A0A915UU33-F1
#
_entry.id   AF-A0A915UU33-F1
#
_cell.length_a   1.000
_cell.length_b   1.000
_cell.length_c   1.000
_cell.angle_alpha   90.00
_cell.angle_beta   90.00
_cell.angle_gamma   90.00
#
_symmetry.space_group_name_H-M   'P 1'
#
loop_
_entity.id
_entity.type
_entity.pdbx_description
1 polymer ?
#
loop_
_entity_poly.entity_id
_entity_poly.type
_entity_poly.pdbx_seq_one_letter_code
_entity_poly.pdbx_strand_id
1 'polypeptide(L)'
;MNLHETLRDAFTVKYIMTPRQHLEVGSVKPVLRGEPCYDVIPRTEDDCFVGLWVLREGEYLPEPITEEWIVAHSTPIPEIIRIFSGPHAKPAYLVVNGARVDGIVSPADLNKVACRTYLFTLVGELEYCLAQLLREYFQSSEERMLEFLSPDRQTEVRKLRMERQANDMDTGYIEVLSLSDIVNIICKNEDLRFQLGFSSRKQSENCLNGLVHFRNVIAHPVREMSSAYKVRDILEKVELIERVLEQLARTPAAGQEESVQMAS
;
A
#
# COMPACT_ATOMS: atom_id res chain seq x y z
N MET A 1 -19.39 1.79 3.52
CA MET A 1 -18.54 2.90 3.04
C MET A 1 -17.20 2.29 2.67
N ASN A 2 -16.79 2.41 1.41
CA ASN A 2 -15.55 1.80 0.92
C ASN A 2 -14.40 2.79 1.20
N LEU A 3 -13.76 2.66 2.37
CA LEU A 3 -12.76 3.62 2.84
C LEU A 3 -11.59 3.71 1.84
N HIS A 4 -11.14 2.58 1.28
CA HIS A 4 -10.04 2.57 0.31
C HIS A 4 -10.34 3.37 -0.96
N GLU A 5 -11.59 3.36 -1.46
CA GLU A 5 -11.97 4.15 -2.64
C GLU A 5 -11.87 5.65 -2.34
N THR A 6 -12.35 6.05 -1.15
CA THR A 6 -12.26 7.46 -0.72
C THR A 6 -10.80 7.89 -0.53
N LEU A 7 -9.96 7.02 0.02
CA LEU A 7 -8.54 7.30 0.23
C LEU A 7 -7.74 7.33 -1.08
N ARG A 8 -8.11 6.49 -2.06
CA ARG A 8 -7.48 6.46 -3.38
C ARG A 8 -7.53 7.84 -4.05
N ASP A 9 -8.68 8.51 -3.98
CA ASP A 9 -8.85 9.84 -4.60
C ASP A 9 -8.24 10.96 -3.75
N ALA A 10 -8.13 10.78 -2.43
CA ALA A 10 -7.56 11.76 -1.53
C ALA A 10 -6.02 11.82 -1.58
N PHE A 11 -5.37 10.66 -1.78
CA PHE A 11 -3.91 10.55 -1.80
C PHE A 11 -3.39 10.53 -3.24
N THR A 12 -2.87 11.67 -3.69
CA THR A 12 -2.43 11.90 -5.06
C THR A 12 -0.97 12.31 -5.16
N VAL A 13 -0.43 12.29 -6.38
CA VAL A 13 0.95 12.68 -6.72
C VAL A 13 1.30 14.07 -6.18
N LYS A 14 0.34 15.00 -6.09
CA LYS A 14 0.52 16.34 -5.49
C LYS A 14 1.21 16.29 -4.12
N TYR A 15 0.92 15.30 -3.29
CA TYR A 15 1.45 15.20 -1.92
C TYR A 15 2.83 14.54 -1.83
N ILE A 16 3.30 13.92 -2.91
CA ILE A 16 4.58 13.23 -2.95
C ILE A 16 5.56 13.83 -3.94
N MET A 17 5.13 14.64 -4.91
CA MET A 17 6.05 15.27 -5.86
C MET A 17 7.07 16.17 -5.15
N THR A 18 8.22 16.38 -5.78
CA THR A 18 9.13 17.49 -5.46
C THR A 18 8.59 18.76 -6.14
N PRO A 19 8.17 19.79 -5.38
CA PRO A 19 7.57 20.99 -5.94
C PRO A 19 8.55 21.76 -6.81
N ARG A 20 8.03 22.49 -7.82
CA ARG A 20 8.81 23.30 -8.78
C ARG A 20 9.87 24.17 -8.10
N GLN A 21 9.53 24.81 -7.00
CA GLN A 21 10.41 25.71 -6.25
C GLN A 21 11.62 25.02 -5.59
N HIS A 22 11.61 23.68 -5.50
CA HIS A 22 12.70 22.86 -4.97
C HIS A 22 13.40 22.04 -6.06
N LEU A 23 13.03 22.23 -7.33
CA LEU A 23 13.67 21.50 -8.43
C LEU A 23 15.02 22.12 -8.75
N GLU A 24 16.03 21.27 -8.91
CA GLU A 24 17.23 21.63 -9.66
C GLU A 24 16.83 21.81 -11.13
N VAL A 25 17.20 22.93 -11.74
CA VAL A 25 16.90 23.24 -13.15
C VAL A 25 18.14 23.80 -13.83
N GLY A 26 18.26 23.64 -15.15
CA GLY A 26 19.43 24.12 -15.87
C GLY A 26 19.17 24.44 -17.34
N SER A 27 19.57 25.63 -17.78
CA SER A 27 19.52 26.03 -19.20
C SER A 27 20.62 25.38 -20.03
N VAL A 28 21.78 25.15 -19.42
CA VAL A 28 22.92 24.47 -20.04
C VAL A 28 22.99 23.01 -19.61
N LYS A 29 23.67 22.19 -20.43
CA LYS A 29 23.91 20.79 -20.12
C LYS A 29 24.58 20.63 -18.75
N PRO A 30 23.98 19.88 -17.81
CA PRO A 30 24.59 19.64 -16.52
C PRO A 30 25.88 18.82 -16.65
N VAL A 31 26.85 19.13 -15.80
CA VAL A 31 28.04 18.29 -15.63
C VAL A 31 27.73 17.28 -14.52
N LEU A 32 28.04 16.00 -14.75
CA LEU A 32 27.94 14.99 -13.70
C LEU A 32 28.90 15.38 -12.56
N ARG A 33 28.35 15.84 -11.43
CA ARG A 33 29.10 16.08 -10.20
C ARG A 33 28.83 14.91 -9.24
N GLY A 34 29.55 14.87 -8.12
CA GLY A 34 29.25 13.91 -7.04
C GLY A 34 27.83 14.08 -6.48
N GLU A 35 27.56 13.56 -5.30
CA GLU A 35 26.20 13.60 -4.75
C GLU A 35 25.72 15.03 -4.43
N PRO A 36 24.43 15.36 -4.68
CA PRO A 36 23.40 14.50 -5.28
C PRO A 36 23.47 14.43 -6.82
N CYS A 37 23.23 13.24 -7.37
CA CYS A 37 23.06 13.01 -8.81
C CYS A 37 21.57 12.84 -9.13
N TYR A 38 21.07 13.54 -10.15
CA TYR A 38 19.66 13.50 -10.54
C TYR A 38 19.49 12.82 -11.90
N ASP A 39 18.60 11.84 -12.00
CA ASP A 39 18.35 11.17 -13.29
C ASP A 39 17.65 12.08 -14.32
N VAL A 40 16.91 13.09 -13.82
CA VAL A 40 16.15 14.04 -14.63
C VAL A 40 16.28 15.44 -14.05
N ILE A 41 16.64 16.41 -14.89
CA ILE A 41 16.71 17.83 -14.55
C ILE A 41 15.90 18.61 -15.61
N PRO A 42 14.87 19.38 -15.25
CA PRO A 42 14.18 20.26 -16.19
C PRO A 42 15.14 21.24 -16.88
N ARG A 43 15.03 21.33 -18.21
CA ARG A 43 15.73 22.32 -19.01
C ARG A 43 14.90 23.58 -19.11
N THR A 44 15.51 24.72 -18.78
CA THR A 44 14.85 26.03 -18.76
C THR A 44 15.43 26.99 -19.80
N GLU A 45 14.57 27.77 -20.45
CA GLU A 45 14.92 28.96 -21.23
C GLU A 45 13.95 30.08 -20.78
N ASP A 46 14.47 31.25 -20.40
CA ASP A 46 13.68 32.37 -19.85
C ASP A 46 12.65 31.94 -18.78
N ASP A 47 13.10 31.15 -17.80
CA ASP A 47 12.32 30.52 -16.71
C ASP A 47 11.18 29.58 -17.15
N CYS A 48 11.07 29.29 -18.45
CA CYS A 48 10.10 28.37 -19.03
C CYS A 48 10.73 26.98 -19.20
N PHE A 49 9.96 25.93 -18.92
CA PHE A 49 10.41 24.55 -19.15
C PHE A 49 10.31 24.24 -20.65
N VAL A 50 11.46 23.99 -21.28
CA VAL A 50 11.58 23.78 -22.73
C VAL A 50 12.12 22.39 -23.09
N GLY A 51 12.38 21.54 -22.09
CA GLY A 51 12.95 20.21 -22.28
C GLY A 51 13.35 19.58 -20.96
N LEU A 52 14.04 18.45 -21.07
CA LEU A 52 14.62 17.71 -19.95
C LEU A 52 16.09 17.41 -20.28
N TRP A 53 16.93 17.43 -19.26
CA TRP A 53 18.21 16.75 -19.25
C TRP A 53 18.01 15.40 -18.58
N VAL A 54 18.27 14.33 -19.31
CA VAL A 54 18.07 12.97 -18.81
C VAL A 54 19.40 12.24 -18.78
N LEU A 55 19.73 11.67 -17.62
CA LEU A 55 20.96 10.93 -17.43
C LEU A 55 20.87 9.56 -18.13
N ARG A 56 21.77 9.33 -19.08
CA ARG A 56 21.91 8.07 -19.84
C ARG A 56 23.38 7.71 -19.92
N GLU A 57 23.72 6.49 -19.47
CA GLU A 57 25.09 5.95 -19.57
C GLU A 57 26.18 6.91 -19.02
N GLY A 58 25.84 7.68 -17.97
CA GLY A 58 26.76 8.62 -17.32
C GLY A 58 26.80 10.04 -17.92
N GLU A 59 25.96 10.32 -18.91
CA GLU A 59 25.91 11.63 -19.59
C GLU A 59 24.47 12.17 -19.63
N TYR A 60 24.31 13.48 -19.44
CA TYR A 60 23.02 14.14 -19.65
C TYR A 60 22.76 14.37 -21.14
N LEU A 61 21.67 13.80 -21.63
CA LEU A 61 21.16 14.00 -22.99
C LEU A 61 19.91 14.88 -22.96
N PRO A 62 19.74 15.79 -23.94
CA PRO A 62 18.53 16.58 -24.05
C PRO A 62 17.38 15.72 -24.58
N GLU A 63 16.24 15.73 -23.88
CA GLU A 63 15.00 15.12 -24.35
C GLU A 63 13.88 16.19 -24.41
N PRO A 64 13.00 16.15 -25.43
CA PRO A 64 11.83 17.02 -25.48
C PRO A 64 10.80 16.62 -24.41
N ILE A 65 10.01 17.59 -23.94
CA ILE A 65 8.85 17.28 -23.10
C ILE A 65 7.74 16.75 -24.02
N THR A 66 7.32 15.52 -23.78
CA THR A 66 6.19 14.87 -24.47
C THR A 66 5.13 14.45 -23.46
N GLU A 67 3.97 14.02 -23.94
CA GLU A 67 2.88 13.54 -23.09
C GLU A 67 3.31 12.35 -22.20
N GLU A 68 4.26 11.53 -22.67
CA GLU A 68 4.79 10.39 -21.90
C GLU A 68 5.58 10.81 -20.65
N TRP A 69 6.02 12.07 -20.57
CA TRP A 69 6.75 12.61 -19.42
C TRP A 69 5.82 13.22 -18.37
N ILE A 70 4.51 13.23 -18.61
CA ILE A 70 3.57 14.04 -17.84
C ILE A 70 2.59 13.15 -17.05
N VAL A 71 2.36 13.52 -15.79
CA VAL A 71 1.27 13.00 -14.96
C VAL A 71 0.51 14.16 -14.33
N ALA A 72 -0.79 13.98 -14.13
CA ALA A 72 -1.61 14.99 -13.46
C ALA A 72 -1.29 15.04 -11.96
N HIS A 73 -1.41 16.22 -11.35
CA HIS A 73 -1.26 16.37 -9.89
C HIS A 73 -2.26 15.53 -9.08
N SER A 74 -3.40 15.18 -9.70
CA SER A 74 -4.50 14.42 -9.14
C SER A 74 -4.37 12.93 -9.39
N THR A 75 -3.32 12.48 -10.08
CA THR A 75 -3.06 11.06 -10.28
C THR A 75 -2.97 10.37 -8.90
N PRO A 76 -3.80 9.36 -8.62
CA PRO A 76 -3.77 8.61 -7.36
C PRO A 76 -2.42 7.93 -7.11
N ILE A 77 -2.05 7.74 -5.84
CA ILE A 77 -0.81 7.04 -5.47
C ILE A 77 -0.73 5.60 -6.03
N PRO A 78 -1.79 4.77 -6.04
CA PRO A 78 -1.75 3.45 -6.70
C PRO A 78 -1.41 3.53 -8.18
N GLU A 79 -1.91 4.56 -8.86
CA GLU A 79 -1.72 4.70 -10.30
C GLU A 79 -0.29 5.12 -10.62
N ILE A 80 0.30 6.05 -9.86
CA ILE A 80 1.72 6.39 -10.08
C ILE A 80 2.66 5.22 -9.75
N ILE A 81 2.32 4.39 -8.76
CA ILE A 81 3.05 3.14 -8.48
C ILE A 81 2.97 2.19 -9.70
N ARG A 82 1.77 2.03 -10.30
CA ARG A 82 1.56 1.25 -11.52
C ARG A 82 2.39 1.78 -12.69
N ILE A 83 2.38 3.09 -12.92
CA ILE A 83 3.16 3.79 -13.94
C ILE A 83 4.67 3.53 -13.76
N PHE A 84 5.20 3.67 -12.54
CA PHE A 84 6.61 3.40 -12.26
C PHE A 84 6.99 1.91 -12.37
N SER A 85 6.04 0.99 -12.21
CA SER A 85 6.28 -0.45 -12.39
C SER A 85 6.20 -0.90 -13.85
N GLY A 86 5.74 -0.03 -14.75
CA GLY A 86 5.54 -0.35 -16.17
C GLY A 86 6.85 -0.59 -16.94
N PRO A 87 6.80 -1.34 -18.06
CA PRO A 87 7.99 -1.64 -18.88
C PRO A 87 8.61 -0.40 -19.55
N HIS A 88 7.83 0.67 -19.70
CA HIS A 88 8.26 1.94 -20.32
C HIS A 88 8.40 3.06 -19.27
N ALA A 89 8.56 2.70 -17.99
CA ALA A 89 8.66 3.67 -16.92
C ALA A 89 9.83 4.64 -17.14
N LYS A 90 9.55 5.94 -17.06
CA LYS A 90 10.56 6.99 -17.04
C LYS A 90 11.19 7.07 -15.64
N PRO A 91 12.44 7.55 -15.51
CA PRO A 91 13.10 7.74 -14.20
C PRO A 91 12.37 8.75 -13.30
N ALA A 92 11.63 9.69 -13.90
CA ALA A 92 10.73 10.60 -13.20
C ALA A 92 9.66 11.11 -14.18
N TYR A 93 8.61 11.76 -13.67
CA TYR A 93 7.57 12.41 -14.46
C TYR A 93 7.37 13.86 -14.00
N LEU A 94 7.11 14.75 -14.95
CA LEU A 94 6.63 16.10 -14.70
C LEU A 94 5.19 16.03 -14.18
N VAL A 95 4.92 16.74 -13.10
CA VAL A 95 3.58 16.81 -12.51
C VAL A 95 2.91 18.10 -12.95
N VAL A 96 1.76 17.99 -13.61
CA VAL A 96 1.02 19.13 -14.16
C VAL A 96 -0.27 19.43 -13.40
N ASN A 97 -0.61 20.71 -13.35
CA ASN A 97 -1.85 21.25 -12.80
C ASN A 97 -2.38 22.31 -13.76
N GLY A 98 -3.38 21.93 -14.56
CA GLY A 98 -3.78 22.72 -15.72
C GLY A 98 -2.61 22.88 -16.70
N ALA A 99 -2.32 24.13 -17.08
CA ALA A 99 -1.26 24.45 -18.04
C ALA A 99 0.14 24.64 -17.41
N ARG A 100 0.32 24.32 -16.12
CA ARG A 100 1.58 24.55 -15.39
C ARG A 100 2.20 23.23 -14.94
N VAL A 101 3.53 23.18 -14.97
CA VAL A 101 4.31 22.12 -14.33
C VAL A 101 4.57 22.53 -12.88
N ASP A 102 3.90 21.85 -11.95
CA ASP A 102 3.95 22.12 -10.51
C ASP A 102 5.09 21.38 -9.80
N GLY A 103 5.68 20.37 -10.44
CA GLY A 103 6.78 19.61 -9.85
C GLY A 103 7.28 18.44 -10.69
N ILE A 104 8.10 17.59 -10.07
CA ILE A 104 8.52 16.29 -10.59
C ILE A 104 8.20 15.22 -9.54
N VAL A 105 7.78 14.03 -9.99
CA VAL A 105 7.68 12.84 -9.15
C VAL A 105 8.62 11.75 -9.66
N SER A 106 9.38 11.12 -8.77
CA SER A 106 10.25 9.97 -9.06
C SER A 106 9.94 8.78 -8.16
N PRO A 107 10.48 7.57 -8.43
CA PRO A 107 10.31 6.42 -7.54
C PRO A 107 10.76 6.68 -6.09
N ALA A 108 11.75 7.56 -5.88
CA ALA A 108 12.22 7.93 -4.56
C ALA A 108 11.12 8.62 -3.73
N ASP A 109 10.19 9.32 -4.38
CA ASP A 109 9.08 10.02 -3.73
C ASP A 109 8.05 9.07 -3.12
N LEU A 110 8.03 7.80 -3.51
CA LEU A 110 7.20 6.77 -2.86
C LEU A 110 7.61 6.54 -1.40
N ASN A 111 8.81 6.97 -0.99
CA ASN A 111 9.25 6.96 0.41
C ASN A 111 8.64 8.08 1.25
N LYS A 112 8.05 9.12 0.65
CA LYS A 112 7.50 10.26 1.39
C LYS A 112 6.31 9.84 2.24
N VAL A 113 6.11 10.57 3.33
CA VAL A 113 5.13 10.27 4.37
C VAL A 113 3.73 10.06 3.79
N ALA A 114 3.29 10.88 2.82
CA ALA A 114 1.95 10.74 2.23
C ALA A 114 1.74 9.37 1.55
N CYS A 115 2.70 8.85 0.78
CA CYS A 115 2.63 7.51 0.19
C CYS A 115 2.60 6.42 1.27
N ARG A 116 3.46 6.56 2.29
CA ARG A 116 3.48 5.60 3.41
C ARG A 116 2.17 5.59 4.18
N THR A 117 1.58 6.75 4.44
CA THR A 117 0.28 6.86 5.11
C THR A 117 -0.81 6.19 4.30
N TYR A 118 -0.84 6.40 2.98
CA TYR A 118 -1.76 5.69 2.09
C TYR A 118 -1.60 4.17 2.21
N LEU A 119 -0.39 3.65 2.02
CA LEU A 119 -0.11 2.21 2.06
C LEU A 119 -0.40 1.61 3.44
N PHE A 120 -0.05 2.31 4.52
CA PHE A 120 -0.32 1.85 5.88
C PHE A 120 -1.82 1.77 6.17
N THR A 121 -2.58 2.77 5.71
CA THR A 121 -4.04 2.80 5.89
C THR A 121 -4.70 1.69 5.08
N LEU A 122 -4.23 1.43 3.85
CA LEU A 122 -4.71 0.33 3.02
C LEU A 122 -4.50 -1.04 3.70
N VAL A 123 -3.34 -1.27 4.32
CA VAL A 123 -3.11 -2.49 5.11
C VAL A 123 -3.98 -2.53 6.36
N GLY A 124 -4.18 -1.39 7.03
CA GLY A 124 -5.05 -1.30 8.21
C GLY A 124 -6.51 -1.63 7.91
N GLU A 125 -7.03 -1.18 6.77
CA GLU A 125 -8.37 -1.55 6.29
C GLU A 125 -8.48 -3.05 6.03
N LEU A 126 -7.47 -3.64 5.40
CA LEU A 126 -7.40 -5.10 5.25
C LEU A 126 -7.39 -5.81 6.61
N GLU A 127 -6.54 -5.39 7.54
CA GLU A 127 -6.46 -5.97 8.90
C GLU A 127 -7.84 -5.92 9.58
N TYR A 128 -8.52 -4.78 9.49
CA TYR A 128 -9.86 -4.61 10.04
C TYR A 128 -10.90 -5.55 9.39
N CYS A 129 -10.94 -5.62 8.06
CA CYS A 129 -11.89 -6.48 7.35
C CYS A 129 -11.62 -7.97 7.60
N LEU A 130 -10.35 -8.39 7.68
CA LEU A 130 -10.00 -9.76 8.07
C LEU A 130 -10.40 -10.06 9.51
N ALA A 131 -10.26 -9.10 10.43
CA ALA A 131 -10.73 -9.25 11.81
C ALA A 131 -12.27 -9.41 11.87
N GLN A 132 -13.02 -8.65 11.07
CA GLN A 132 -14.48 -8.82 10.97
C GLN A 132 -14.86 -10.19 10.42
N LEU A 133 -14.16 -10.67 9.38
CA LEU A 133 -14.36 -12.03 8.86
C LEU A 133 -14.17 -13.09 9.98
N LEU A 134 -13.12 -12.96 10.78
CA LEU A 134 -12.90 -13.88 11.91
C LEU A 134 -14.00 -13.78 12.96
N ARG A 135 -14.50 -12.57 13.25
CA ARG A 135 -15.60 -12.34 14.19
C ARG A 135 -16.86 -13.07 13.77
N GLU A 136 -17.24 -12.93 12.51
CA GLU A 136 -18.43 -13.57 11.95
C GLU A 136 -18.27 -15.10 11.95
N TYR A 137 -17.11 -15.58 11.50
CA TYR A 137 -16.84 -17.02 11.42
C TYR A 137 -16.82 -17.70 12.80
N PHE A 138 -16.27 -17.04 13.82
CA PHE A 138 -16.15 -17.57 15.19
C PHE A 138 -17.18 -16.99 16.16
N GLN A 139 -18.29 -16.43 15.67
CA GLN A 139 -19.32 -15.74 16.48
C GLN A 139 -19.82 -16.55 17.68
N SER A 140 -19.89 -17.88 17.55
CA SER A 140 -20.36 -18.77 18.62
C SER A 140 -19.33 -18.96 19.74
N SER A 141 -18.03 -18.79 19.44
CA SER A 141 -16.93 -18.90 20.40
C SER A 141 -15.63 -18.37 19.79
N GLU A 142 -15.30 -17.11 20.09
CA GLU A 142 -14.04 -16.50 19.62
C GLU A 142 -12.80 -17.26 20.10
N GLU A 143 -12.85 -17.87 21.30
CA GLU A 143 -11.68 -18.59 21.84
C GLU A 143 -11.21 -19.75 20.95
N ARG A 144 -12.11 -20.36 20.18
CA ARG A 144 -11.76 -21.44 19.23
C ARG A 144 -10.72 -21.00 18.20
N MET A 145 -10.65 -19.71 17.88
CA MET A 145 -9.64 -19.19 16.96
C MET A 145 -8.21 -19.35 17.50
N LEU A 146 -8.04 -19.43 18.82
CA LEU A 146 -6.73 -19.60 19.45
C LEU A 146 -6.13 -20.99 19.18
N GLU A 147 -6.96 -21.99 18.86
CA GLU A 147 -6.50 -23.35 18.49
C GLU A 147 -5.57 -23.33 17.27
N PHE A 148 -5.67 -22.30 16.42
CA PHE A 148 -4.80 -22.11 15.27
C PHE A 148 -3.47 -21.41 15.61
N LEU A 149 -3.26 -20.94 16.85
CA LEU A 149 -2.03 -20.31 17.31
C LEU A 149 -1.14 -21.29 18.08
N SER A 150 0.15 -20.98 18.19
CA SER A 150 1.07 -21.78 19.02
C SER A 150 0.73 -21.66 20.52
N PRO A 151 1.04 -22.67 21.35
CA PRO A 151 0.71 -22.63 22.79
C PRO A 151 1.22 -21.38 23.51
N ASP A 152 2.45 -20.96 23.21
CA ASP A 152 3.05 -19.74 23.76
C ASP A 152 2.21 -18.51 23.38
N ARG A 153 1.86 -18.39 22.09
CA ARG A 153 1.09 -17.26 21.59
C ARG A 153 -0.34 -17.25 22.14
N GLN A 154 -0.97 -18.41 22.31
CA GLN A 154 -2.27 -18.49 22.97
C GLN A 154 -2.21 -17.95 24.40
N THR A 155 -1.16 -18.28 25.14
CA THR A 155 -0.94 -17.81 26.50
C THR A 155 -0.77 -16.28 26.54
N GLU A 156 0.02 -15.73 25.61
CA GLU A 156 0.20 -14.28 25.47
C GLU A 156 -1.11 -13.55 25.14
N VAL A 157 -1.90 -14.08 24.20
CA VAL A 157 -3.19 -13.49 23.80
C VAL A 157 -4.18 -13.51 24.96
N ARG A 158 -4.29 -14.63 25.69
CA ARG A 158 -5.14 -14.71 26.89
C ARG A 158 -4.71 -13.71 27.96
N LYS A 159 -3.40 -13.58 28.20
CA LYS A 159 -2.84 -12.63 29.15
C LYS A 159 -3.17 -11.18 28.75
N LEU A 160 -2.94 -10.81 27.50
CA LEU A 160 -3.21 -9.46 27.00
C LEU A 160 -4.69 -9.09 27.10
N ARG A 161 -5.59 -10.06 26.82
CA ARG A 161 -7.04 -9.86 27.01
C ARG A 161 -7.39 -9.64 28.47
N MET A 162 -6.88 -10.47 29.39
CA MET A 162 -7.11 -10.32 30.83
C MET A 162 -6.61 -8.96 31.34
N GLU A 163 -5.42 -8.52 30.90
CA GLU A 163 -4.87 -7.20 31.25
C GLU A 163 -5.76 -6.05 30.76
N ARG A 164 -6.33 -6.14 29.55
CA ARG A 164 -7.26 -5.10 29.05
C ARG A 164 -8.60 -5.10 29.79
N GLN A 165 -9.17 -6.28 30.06
CA GLN A 165 -10.40 -6.40 30.84
C GLN A 165 -10.23 -5.89 32.27
N ALA A 166 -9.06 -6.08 32.88
CA ALA A 166 -8.75 -5.54 34.21
C ALA A 166 -8.68 -3.99 34.23
N ASN A 167 -8.57 -3.34 33.07
CA ASN A 167 -8.60 -1.89 32.91
C ASN A 167 -9.98 -1.40 32.42
N ASP A 168 -11.06 -2.13 32.72
CA ASP A 168 -12.46 -1.84 32.36
C ASP A 168 -12.71 -1.66 30.85
N MET A 169 -11.86 -2.24 29.99
CA MET A 169 -12.11 -2.30 28.55
C MET A 169 -12.87 -3.59 28.20
N ASP A 170 -14.09 -3.46 27.68
CA ASP A 170 -14.79 -4.58 27.05
C ASP A 170 -14.02 -5.02 25.79
N THR A 171 -13.24 -6.10 25.92
CA THR A 171 -12.26 -6.54 24.93
C THR A 171 -12.45 -8.04 24.66
N GLY A 172 -12.82 -8.37 23.43
CA GLY A 172 -12.84 -9.74 22.90
C GLY A 172 -11.43 -10.26 22.61
N TYR A 173 -11.35 -11.47 22.05
CA TYR A 173 -10.06 -12.01 21.62
C TYR A 173 -9.56 -11.31 20.36
N ILE A 174 -10.46 -10.86 19.49
CA ILE A 174 -10.12 -10.25 18.21
C ILE A 174 -9.34 -8.93 18.40
N GLU A 175 -9.72 -8.11 19.38
CA GLU A 175 -9.09 -6.81 19.67
C GLU A 175 -7.64 -6.93 20.18
N VAL A 176 -7.21 -8.12 20.59
CA VAL A 176 -5.85 -8.39 21.07
C VAL A 176 -5.01 -9.17 20.07
N LEU A 177 -5.58 -9.60 18.94
CA LEU A 177 -4.84 -10.21 17.85
C LEU A 177 -4.03 -9.16 17.09
N SER A 178 -2.85 -9.55 16.64
CA SER A 178 -2.10 -8.81 15.62
C SER A 178 -2.48 -9.27 14.22
N LEU A 179 -2.19 -8.47 13.19
CA LEU A 179 -2.25 -8.91 11.79
C LEU A 179 -1.58 -10.27 11.55
N SER A 180 -0.45 -10.54 12.19
CA SER A 180 0.25 -11.84 12.07
C SER A 180 -0.59 -12.98 12.61
N ASP A 181 -1.27 -12.79 13.75
CA ASP A 181 -2.16 -13.80 14.32
C ASP A 181 -3.37 -14.05 13.42
N ILE A 182 -3.99 -12.97 12.92
CA ILE A 182 -5.14 -13.01 12.00
C ILE A 182 -4.76 -13.81 10.74
N VAL A 183 -3.63 -13.49 10.11
CA VAL A 183 -3.12 -14.20 8.93
C VAL A 183 -2.87 -15.68 9.25
N ASN A 184 -2.25 -15.99 10.38
CA ASN A 184 -2.00 -17.38 10.78
C ASN A 184 -3.29 -18.19 10.96
N ILE A 185 -4.32 -17.61 11.58
CA ILE A 185 -5.62 -18.24 11.78
C ILE A 185 -6.25 -18.54 10.41
N ILE A 186 -6.31 -17.54 9.53
CA ILE A 186 -6.87 -17.66 8.18
C ILE A 186 -6.13 -18.72 7.37
N CYS A 187 -4.80 -18.71 7.35
CA CYS A 187 -4.01 -19.65 6.57
C CYS A 187 -4.24 -21.11 7.00
N LYS A 188 -4.43 -21.35 8.31
CA LYS A 188 -4.62 -22.68 8.88
C LYS A 188 -6.07 -23.16 8.80
N ASN A 189 -7.04 -22.26 8.80
CA ASN A 189 -8.44 -22.60 8.61
C ASN A 189 -8.75 -22.76 7.11
N GLU A 190 -9.26 -23.92 6.72
CA GLU A 190 -9.51 -24.25 5.31
C GLU A 190 -10.63 -23.43 4.68
N ASP A 191 -11.75 -23.29 5.39
CA ASP A 191 -12.93 -22.58 4.91
C ASP A 191 -12.64 -21.09 4.70
N LEU A 192 -12.03 -20.44 5.70
CA LEU A 192 -11.62 -19.03 5.62
C LEU A 192 -10.63 -18.79 4.48
N ARG A 193 -9.66 -19.70 4.31
CA ARG A 193 -8.67 -19.59 3.24
C ARG A 193 -9.30 -19.68 1.85
N PHE A 194 -10.21 -20.63 1.65
CA PHE A 194 -10.92 -20.77 0.38
C PHE A 194 -11.87 -19.62 0.11
N GLN A 195 -12.53 -19.09 1.15
CA GLN A 195 -13.36 -17.91 1.05
C GLN A 195 -12.59 -16.69 0.53
N LEU A 196 -11.31 -16.56 0.87
CA LEU A 196 -10.43 -15.51 0.33
C LEU A 196 -9.80 -15.85 -1.03
N GLY A 197 -10.18 -16.96 -1.66
CA GLY A 197 -9.73 -17.37 -2.99
C GLY A 197 -8.35 -18.01 -3.03
N PHE A 198 -7.82 -18.50 -1.90
CA PHE A 198 -6.54 -19.22 -1.87
C PHE A 198 -6.75 -20.74 -1.97
N SER A 199 -6.06 -21.39 -2.89
CA SER A 199 -6.21 -22.82 -3.17
C SER A 199 -5.42 -23.73 -2.23
N SER A 200 -4.42 -23.18 -1.52
CA SER A 200 -3.60 -23.95 -0.59
C SER A 200 -3.05 -23.09 0.53
N ARG A 201 -2.76 -23.73 1.67
CA ARG A 201 -2.13 -23.09 2.82
C ARG A 201 -0.83 -22.38 2.45
N LYS A 202 0.06 -23.07 1.73
CA LYS A 202 1.35 -22.52 1.29
C LYS A 202 1.18 -21.26 0.44
N GLN A 203 0.20 -21.24 -0.47
CA GLN A 203 -0.11 -20.06 -1.28
C GLN A 203 -0.57 -18.90 -0.39
N SER A 204 -1.51 -19.15 0.53
CA SER A 204 -2.00 -18.11 1.44
C SER A 204 -0.91 -17.56 2.35
N GLU A 205 -0.05 -18.41 2.90
CA GLU A 205 1.07 -18.01 3.77
C GLU A 205 2.07 -17.14 3.00
N ASN A 206 2.45 -17.53 1.78
CA ASN A 206 3.37 -16.75 0.96
C ASN A 206 2.81 -15.36 0.60
N CYS A 207 1.51 -15.28 0.29
CA CYS A 207 0.87 -14.02 -0.05
C CYS A 207 0.70 -13.12 1.19
N LEU A 208 0.03 -13.63 2.23
CA LEU A 208 -0.42 -12.83 3.37
C LEU A 208 0.71 -12.52 4.37
N ASN A 209 1.67 -13.42 4.61
CA ASN A 209 2.81 -13.10 5.48
C ASN A 209 3.70 -12.00 4.86
N GLY A 210 3.73 -11.91 3.53
CA GLY A 210 4.38 -10.80 2.85
C GLY A 210 3.78 -9.43 3.19
N LEU A 211 2.50 -9.36 3.55
CA LEU A 211 1.82 -8.13 3.97
C LEU A 211 2.19 -7.72 5.40
N VAL A 212 2.41 -8.69 6.29
CA VAL A 212 2.90 -8.42 7.66
C VAL A 212 4.27 -7.73 7.61
N HIS A 213 5.19 -8.24 6.80
CA HIS A 213 6.50 -7.61 6.61
C HIS A 213 6.36 -6.22 5.96
N PHE A 214 5.54 -6.11 4.92
CA PHE A 214 5.29 -4.85 4.21
C PHE A 214 4.79 -3.76 5.16
N ARG A 215 3.79 -4.08 6.00
CA ARG A 215 3.26 -3.18 7.04
C ARG A 215 4.35 -2.66 7.97
N ASN A 216 5.24 -3.53 8.42
CA ASN A 216 6.34 -3.15 9.30
C ASN A 216 7.31 -2.19 8.61
N VAL A 217 7.66 -2.43 7.34
CA VAL A 217 8.53 -1.52 6.58
C VAL A 217 7.90 -0.14 6.41
N ILE A 218 6.61 -0.08 6.06
CA ILE A 218 5.90 1.19 5.86
C ILE A 218 5.84 2.00 7.16
N ALA A 219 5.58 1.33 8.29
CA ALA A 219 5.45 1.95 9.61
C ALA A 219 6.74 2.59 10.14
N HIS A 220 7.90 2.33 9.53
CA HIS A 220 9.19 2.87 9.94
C HIS A 220 9.68 3.94 8.94
N PRO A 221 9.23 5.21 9.07
CA PRO A 221 9.46 6.27 8.07
C PRO A 221 10.94 6.62 7.84
N VAL A 222 11.81 6.35 8.81
CA VAL A 222 13.25 6.61 8.72
C VAL A 222 13.97 5.59 7.82
N ARG A 223 13.42 4.38 7.67
CA ARG A 223 14.03 3.33 6.84
C ARG A 223 13.53 3.46 5.42
N GLU A 224 14.41 3.53 4.44
CA GLU A 224 14.01 3.56 3.03
C GLU A 224 13.26 2.28 2.64
N MET A 225 12.06 2.44 2.08
CA MET A 225 11.24 1.35 1.56
C MET A 225 11.91 0.68 0.35
N SER A 226 12.60 1.48 -0.47
CA SER A 226 13.39 1.03 -1.62
C SER A 226 14.48 0.02 -1.27
N SER A 227 14.97 0.02 -0.02
CA SER A 227 15.95 -0.97 0.45
C SER A 227 15.37 -2.38 0.60
N ALA A 228 14.05 -2.49 0.82
CA ALA A 228 13.35 -3.74 1.06
C ALA A 228 12.41 -4.14 -0.09
N TYR A 229 11.91 -3.17 -0.85
CA TYR A 229 10.92 -3.37 -1.91
C TYR A 229 11.25 -2.50 -3.12
N LYS A 230 11.27 -3.12 -4.30
CA LYS A 230 11.20 -2.39 -5.57
C LYS A 230 9.77 -1.91 -5.80
N VAL A 231 9.59 -0.94 -6.68
CA VAL A 231 8.27 -0.42 -7.06
C VAL A 231 7.31 -1.54 -7.46
N ARG A 232 7.79 -2.53 -8.22
CA ARG A 232 6.99 -3.70 -8.61
C ARG A 232 6.48 -4.49 -7.40
N ASP A 233 7.33 -4.71 -6.40
CA ASP A 233 6.92 -5.45 -5.21
C ASP A 233 5.85 -4.68 -4.43
N ILE A 234 5.95 -3.34 -4.38
CA ILE A 234 4.93 -2.47 -3.78
C ILE A 234 3.61 -2.61 -4.54
N LEU A 235 3.63 -2.55 -5.87
CA LEU A 235 2.44 -2.74 -6.72
C LEU A 235 1.78 -4.10 -6.45
N GLU A 236 2.55 -5.17 -6.43
CA GLU A 236 2.04 -6.53 -6.15
C GLU A 236 1.36 -6.62 -4.78
N LYS A 237 1.85 -5.90 -3.77
CA LYS A 237 1.19 -5.84 -2.46
C LYS A 237 -0.10 -5.04 -2.51
N VAL A 238 -0.13 -3.90 -3.18
CA VAL A 238 -1.35 -3.09 -3.35
C VAL A 238 -2.42 -3.91 -4.07
N GLU A 239 -2.10 -4.54 -5.19
CA GLU A 239 -3.04 -5.36 -5.97
C GLU A 239 -3.52 -6.60 -5.18
N LEU A 240 -2.65 -7.21 -4.38
CA LEU A 240 -3.04 -8.28 -3.47
C LEU A 240 -4.07 -7.82 -2.43
N ILE A 241 -3.84 -6.66 -1.79
CA ILE A 241 -4.75 -6.12 -0.79
C ILE A 241 -6.10 -5.80 -1.43
N GLU A 242 -6.12 -5.07 -2.54
CA GLU A 242 -7.34 -4.71 -3.27
C GLU A 242 -8.13 -5.94 -3.67
N ARG A 243 -7.47 -6.97 -4.23
CA ARG A 243 -8.11 -8.23 -4.57
C ARG A 243 -8.76 -8.90 -3.35
N VAL A 244 -8.08 -8.95 -2.20
CA VAL A 244 -8.62 -9.58 -0.99
C VAL A 244 -9.80 -8.77 -0.43
N LEU A 245 -9.71 -7.44 -0.41
CA LEU A 245 -10.83 -6.57 -0.03
C LEU A 245 -12.05 -6.77 -0.95
N GLU A 246 -11.84 -6.90 -2.25
CA GLU A 246 -12.91 -7.21 -3.20
C GLU A 246 -13.56 -8.58 -2.94
N GLN A 247 -12.77 -9.62 -2.60
CA GLN A 247 -13.32 -10.93 -2.26
C GLN A 247 -14.18 -10.87 -0.98
N LEU A 248 -13.69 -10.16 0.03
CA LEU A 248 -14.42 -9.93 1.29
C LEU A 248 -15.74 -9.19 1.06
N ALA A 249 -15.76 -8.21 0.16
CA ALA A 249 -16.98 -7.48 -0.19
C ALA A 249 -18.00 -8.32 -0.99
N ARG A 250 -17.53 -9.35 -1.72
CA ARG A 250 -18.39 -10.22 -2.54
C ARG A 250 -18.97 -11.41 -1.79
N THR A 251 -18.34 -11.85 -0.71
CA THR A 251 -18.89 -12.95 0.09
C THR A 251 -19.92 -12.35 1.06
N PRO A 252 -21.23 -12.61 0.88
CA PRO A 252 -22.18 -12.23 1.91
C PRO A 252 -21.85 -13.02 3.18
N ALA A 253 -21.94 -12.37 4.33
CA ALA A 253 -21.83 -13.04 5.63
C ALA A 253 -22.73 -14.28 5.62
N ALA A 254 -22.13 -15.46 5.82
CA ALA A 254 -22.84 -16.72 5.91
C ALA A 254 -23.74 -16.67 7.16
N GLY A 255 -24.98 -16.21 6.99
CA GLY A 255 -25.92 -16.03 8.10
C GLY A 255 -27.27 -15.38 7.79
N GLN A 256 -27.58 -15.00 6.55
CA GLN A 256 -28.87 -14.36 6.22
C GLN A 256 -29.86 -15.21 5.40
N GLU A 257 -29.53 -16.45 5.00
CA GLU A 257 -30.43 -17.25 4.14
C GLU A 257 -31.41 -18.18 4.88
N GLU A 258 -31.27 -18.44 6.19
CA GLU A 258 -32.16 -19.41 6.88
C GLU A 258 -33.44 -18.83 7.51
N SER A 259 -33.70 -17.52 7.44
CA SER A 259 -34.88 -16.91 8.09
C SER A 259 -36.08 -16.65 7.18
N VAL A 260 -36.02 -17.00 5.88
CA VAL A 260 -37.12 -16.74 4.92
C VAL A 260 -37.93 -17.99 4.54
N GLN A 261 -37.51 -19.21 4.93
CA GLN A 261 -38.22 -20.44 4.53
C GLN A 261 -39.16 -21.08 5.59
N MET A 262 -39.42 -20.44 6.73
CA MET A 262 -40.41 -20.93 7.72
C MET A 262 -41.64 -20.03 7.90
N ALA A 263 -41.90 -19.13 6.95
CA ALA A 263 -43.16 -18.38 6.87
C ALA A 263 -43.78 -18.56 5.48
N SER A 264 -44.29 -19.76 5.21
CA SER A 264 -45.22 -20.04 4.10
C SER A 264 -46.12 -21.21 4.45
#